data_AF-A0A933G5E4-F1
#
_entry.id   AF-A0A933G5E4-F1
#
_cell.length_a   1.000
_cell.length_b   1.000
_cell.length_c   1.000
_cell.angle_alpha   90.00
_cell.angle_beta   90.00
_cell.angle_gamma   90.00
#
_symmetry.space_group_name_H-M   'P 1'
#
loop_
_entity.id
_entity.type
_entity.pdbx_description
1 polymer ?
#
loop_
_entity_poly.entity_id
_entity_poly.type
_entity_poly.pdbx_seq_one_letter_code
_entity_poly.pdbx_strand_id
1 'polypeptide(L)'
;MALTVLRKHCVIVLAAGIVPALTAQAQGPRWKLIYCRQLGNHENANRHVAINHLFRQNGQRAANIGVTNRYSPDTNLFGVSDINGFHRITLTEDNCAYDMQIHEGTTPTDQTPIFYWYNPPGPATYYFSYVDFWLYVSDSATITVDPFHPVFHYDRTAGLFNTASGIDPATCVAEYFSYPWFDAGSDRKQLTTWSTHHSQTFVVPPGVNRIVAASAFPTRAGGQTFAYRASIRQGGIFGPQIGPSSDSPTMFSSQFIEGAVNWSVDDVPVTPGQTYALRIESVDGAGFNVYATEQNNYADGTLYNGDTRIDGIDMLAVVVGVGYQPSVGQAPVIQCSPPSFTRQVPQRENLTPADAFTLSNPGQTALNYNIADDASWLAVSPTTGQVGPGGGTPIALTYQTAALSRGSYTATVTVSDPLAANSPQAVTVYLTVGLPLYSIADFNRDGDVDHEDFGHMQACLSELNLPPPDPACFNARLDPDVDVDQADLAVFLDCYSGPAIGANPICDE
;
A
#
# COMPACT_ATOMS: atom_id res chain seq x y z
N MET A 1 -7.23 36.54 -30.22
CA MET A 1 -6.80 37.17 -28.96
C MET A 1 -5.58 36.39 -28.50
N ALA A 2 -4.39 36.99 -28.60
CA ALA A 2 -3.14 36.31 -28.30
C ALA A 2 -3.08 36.00 -26.79
N LEU A 3 -2.97 34.72 -26.45
CA LEU A 3 -2.76 34.29 -25.08
C LEU A 3 -1.28 34.58 -24.74
N THR A 4 -1.02 35.73 -24.12
CA THR A 4 0.29 36.02 -23.54
C THR A 4 0.52 35.02 -22.41
N VAL A 5 1.30 33.97 -22.67
CA VAL A 5 1.73 33.03 -21.64
C VAL A 5 2.78 33.74 -20.81
N LEU A 6 2.39 34.19 -19.61
CA LEU A 6 3.32 34.60 -18.56
C LEU A 6 4.23 33.41 -18.25
N ARG A 7 5.50 33.50 -18.62
CA ARG A 7 6.54 32.58 -18.12
C ARG A 7 6.68 32.85 -16.63
N LYS A 8 6.37 31.87 -15.80
CA LYS A 8 6.39 32.00 -14.35
C LYS A 8 7.49 31.10 -13.83
N HIS A 9 8.71 31.64 -13.77
CA HIS A 9 9.80 31.00 -13.03
C HIS A 9 9.30 30.82 -11.59
N CYS A 10 9.08 29.57 -11.17
CA CYS A 10 8.69 29.21 -9.82
C CYS A 10 9.83 28.36 -9.26
N VAL A 11 10.67 28.94 -8.41
CA VAL A 11 11.69 28.14 -7.74
C VAL A 11 11.03 27.51 -6.51
N ILE A 12 10.94 26.18 -6.52
CA ILE A 12 10.50 25.40 -5.37
C ILE A 12 11.75 24.96 -4.61
N VAL A 13 12.00 25.55 -3.46
CA VAL A 13 12.99 25.03 -2.51
C VAL A 13 12.24 24.13 -1.54
N LEU A 14 12.65 22.86 -1.51
CA LEU A 14 12.11 21.84 -0.62
C LEU A 14 13.14 21.55 0.47
N ALA A 15 12.80 21.84 1.74
CA ALA A 15 13.53 21.30 2.88
C ALA A 15 12.68 20.20 3.55
N ALA A 16 13.33 19.07 3.85
CA ALA A 16 12.74 18.01 4.64
C ALA A 16 13.57 17.84 5.92
N GLY A 17 12.93 17.95 7.08
CA GLY A 17 13.58 17.84 8.39
C GLY A 17 12.83 16.90 9.32
N ILE A 18 13.58 16.06 10.04
CA ILE A 18 13.07 15.31 11.20
C ILE A 18 13.38 16.10 12.45
N VAL A 19 12.39 16.18 13.33
CA VAL A 19 12.46 16.97 14.55
C VAL A 19 12.43 16.00 15.73
N PRO A 20 13.50 15.91 16.54
CA PRO A 20 13.41 15.19 17.79
C PRO A 20 12.45 15.94 18.73
N ALA A 21 11.67 15.19 19.50
CA ALA A 21 10.75 15.79 20.46
C ALA A 21 11.49 16.68 21.47
N LEU A 22 11.15 17.98 21.51
CA LEU A 22 11.65 18.89 22.52
C LEU A 22 10.92 18.59 23.84
N THR A 23 11.56 17.83 24.71
CA THR A 23 11.11 17.44 26.07
C THR A 23 9.81 16.63 26.13
N ALA A 24 9.87 15.49 26.82
CA ALA A 24 8.72 14.62 27.05
C ALA A 24 7.65 15.33 27.90
N GLN A 25 6.68 15.97 27.27
CA GLN A 25 5.42 16.30 27.92
C GLN A 25 4.26 15.59 27.22
N ALA A 26 3.50 14.88 28.05
CA ALA A 26 2.33 14.05 27.81
C ALA A 26 2.54 12.69 27.10
N GLN A 27 2.16 11.62 27.81
CA GLN A 27 1.75 10.36 27.17
C GLN A 27 0.48 10.63 26.36
N GLY A 28 0.52 10.39 25.05
CA GLY A 28 -0.61 10.62 24.14
C GLY A 28 -0.17 10.64 22.66
N PRO A 29 -1.11 10.56 21.70
CA PRO A 29 -0.80 10.60 20.27
C PRO A 29 -0.23 11.96 19.89
N ARG A 30 0.98 11.96 19.31
CA ARG A 30 1.69 13.19 18.91
C ARG A 30 1.35 13.60 17.48
N TRP A 31 1.36 14.90 17.21
CA TRP A 31 0.87 15.46 15.96
C TRP A 31 2.01 15.66 14.95
N LYS A 32 1.83 15.09 13.76
CA LYS A 32 2.61 15.35 12.56
C LYS A 32 2.16 16.66 11.93
N LEU A 33 3.00 17.68 11.94
CA LEU A 33 2.95 18.73 10.93
C LEU A 33 3.62 18.17 9.68
N ILE A 34 2.90 18.02 8.56
CA ILE A 34 3.47 17.34 7.38
C ILE A 34 3.83 18.29 6.25
N TYR A 35 3.26 19.49 6.22
CA TYR A 35 3.38 20.37 5.08
C TYR A 35 3.31 21.80 5.55
N CYS A 36 4.20 22.65 5.04
CA CYS A 36 4.08 24.10 5.09
C CYS A 36 4.35 24.61 3.68
N ARG A 37 3.38 25.28 3.07
CA ARG A 37 3.60 25.99 1.80
C ARG A 37 3.25 27.45 1.90
N GLN A 38 4.18 28.30 1.51
CA GLN A 38 3.91 29.70 1.27
C GLN A 38 3.15 29.89 -0.04
N LEU A 39 1.90 30.33 0.08
CA LEU A 39 1.10 30.95 -0.97
C LEU A 39 1.37 32.45 -0.95
N GLY A 40 2.08 32.95 -1.95
CA GLY A 40 2.22 34.38 -2.16
C GLY A 40 3.11 34.68 -3.35
N ASN A 41 2.51 35.19 -4.42
CA ASN A 41 3.23 35.88 -5.47
C ASN A 41 3.61 37.28 -4.96
N HIS A 42 4.64 37.89 -5.54
CA HIS A 42 4.83 39.34 -5.48
C HIS A 42 3.53 40.11 -5.86
N GLU A 43 2.66 39.51 -6.69
CA GLU A 43 1.34 40.02 -7.09
C GLU A 43 0.28 40.08 -5.96
N ASN A 44 0.45 39.38 -4.85
CA ASN A 44 -0.54 39.35 -3.76
C ASN A 44 -0.39 40.51 -2.76
N ALA A 45 0.24 41.61 -3.17
CA ALA A 45 0.33 42.85 -2.41
C ALA A 45 0.77 42.61 -0.95
N ASN A 46 1.86 41.87 -0.78
CA ASN A 46 2.53 41.69 0.50
C ASN A 46 1.76 40.85 1.55
N ARG A 47 0.91 39.93 1.10
CA ARG A 47 0.19 38.98 1.97
C ARG A 47 0.56 37.55 1.65
N HIS A 48 1.52 37.03 2.39
CA HIS A 48 1.95 35.64 2.31
C HIS A 48 1.12 34.76 3.26
N VAL A 49 0.83 33.53 2.86
CA VAL A 49 0.04 32.59 3.64
C VAL A 49 0.74 31.25 3.67
N ALA A 50 0.94 30.65 4.84
CA ALA A 50 1.30 29.23 4.94
C ALA A 50 0.04 28.37 5.04
N ILE A 51 -0.01 27.24 4.34
CA ILE A 51 -1.00 26.19 4.60
C ILE A 51 -0.29 25.01 5.22
N ASN A 52 -0.84 24.50 6.31
CA ASN A 52 -0.35 23.29 6.93
C ASN A 52 -1.40 22.22 7.08
N HIS A 53 -0.95 20.99 7.24
CA HIS A 53 -1.79 19.83 7.47
C HIS A 53 -1.29 19.08 8.71
N LEU A 54 -2.15 19.01 9.72
CA LEU A 54 -1.90 18.31 10.98
C LEU A 54 -2.53 16.90 10.94
N PHE A 55 -1.75 15.92 11.40
CA PHE A 55 -2.19 14.54 11.58
C PHE A 55 -1.72 13.99 12.90
N ARG A 56 -2.34 12.92 13.39
CA ARG A 56 -1.77 12.08 14.44
C ARG A 56 -0.71 11.17 13.85
N GLN A 57 0.19 10.70 14.70
CA GLN A 57 1.20 9.70 14.31
C GLN A 57 0.59 8.48 13.62
N ASN A 58 -0.60 8.05 14.05
CA ASN A 58 -1.38 6.93 13.51
C ASN A 58 -2.11 7.24 12.18
N GLY A 59 -1.88 8.41 11.55
CA GLY A 59 -2.46 8.80 10.27
C GLY A 59 -3.81 9.51 10.33
N GLN A 60 -4.42 9.65 11.51
CA GLN A 60 -5.71 10.35 11.62
C GLN A 60 -5.56 11.86 11.42
N ARG A 61 -6.43 12.46 10.60
CA ARG A 61 -6.52 13.92 10.41
C ARG A 61 -6.88 14.62 11.72
N ALA A 62 -6.25 15.76 11.96
CA ALA A 62 -6.30 16.45 13.25
C ALA A 62 -7.30 17.60 13.25
N ALA A 63 -8.57 17.35 13.56
CA ALA A 63 -9.56 18.42 13.64
C ALA A 63 -9.46 19.23 14.94
N ASN A 64 -9.71 20.54 14.87
CA ASN A 64 -9.77 21.46 16.01
C ASN A 64 -8.48 21.54 16.84
N ILE A 65 -7.31 21.38 16.22
CA ILE A 65 -6.01 21.48 16.88
C ILE A 65 -5.45 22.89 16.69
N GLY A 66 -5.03 23.53 17.78
CA GLY A 66 -4.53 24.90 17.77
C GLY A 66 -3.11 24.97 17.22
N VAL A 67 -2.82 26.01 16.43
CA VAL A 67 -1.46 26.30 15.97
C VAL A 67 -1.11 27.76 16.25
N THR A 68 0.05 27.97 16.86
CA THR A 68 0.59 29.30 17.18
C THR A 68 2.01 29.46 16.66
N ASN A 69 2.46 30.69 16.46
CA ASN A 69 3.87 31.04 16.25
C ASN A 69 4.48 31.46 17.57
N ARG A 70 5.55 30.79 18.03
CA ARG A 70 6.26 31.20 19.25
C ARG A 70 7.38 32.19 18.92
N TYR A 71 7.97 32.09 17.74
CA TYR A 71 9.08 32.94 17.31
C TYR A 71 8.70 34.42 17.21
N SER A 72 7.46 34.74 16.82
CA SER A 72 6.96 36.12 16.76
C SER A 72 5.70 36.30 17.63
N PRO A 73 5.83 36.86 18.85
CA PRO A 73 4.74 36.95 19.82
C PRO A 73 3.58 37.87 19.39
N ASP A 74 3.77 38.72 18.37
CA ASP A 74 2.72 39.56 17.82
C ASP A 74 1.78 38.81 16.85
N THR A 75 2.10 37.54 16.53
CA THR A 75 1.33 36.67 15.60
C THR A 75 0.71 35.44 16.30
N ASN A 76 0.53 35.53 17.62
CA ASN A 76 0.37 34.42 18.56
C ASN A 76 -0.80 33.44 18.38
N LEU A 77 -1.75 33.63 17.46
CA LEU A 77 -2.80 32.63 17.23
C LEU A 77 -3.19 32.54 15.76
N PHE A 78 -2.84 31.43 15.11
CA PHE A 78 -3.25 31.20 13.73
C PHE A 78 -4.65 30.55 13.65
N GLY A 79 -5.23 30.12 14.78
CA GLY A 79 -6.54 29.48 14.87
C GLY A 79 -6.43 27.98 15.07
N VAL A 80 -7.52 27.26 14.76
CA VAL A 80 -7.59 25.80 14.86
C VAL A 80 -7.68 25.18 13.47
N SER A 81 -7.16 23.96 13.32
CA SER A 81 -7.30 23.19 12.08
C SER A 81 -8.77 22.82 11.80
N ASP A 82 -9.11 22.74 10.51
CA ASP A 82 -10.44 22.31 10.06
C ASP A 82 -10.68 20.81 10.30
N ILE A 83 -11.86 20.30 9.92
CA ILE A 83 -12.22 18.88 10.09
C ILE A 83 -11.24 17.92 9.38
N ASN A 84 -10.53 18.41 8.38
CA ASN A 84 -9.54 17.66 7.63
C ASN A 84 -8.13 17.86 8.17
N GLY A 85 -7.91 18.65 9.22
CA GLY A 85 -6.58 18.91 9.76
C GLY A 85 -5.84 20.04 9.05
N PHE A 86 -6.47 20.76 8.13
CA PHE A 86 -5.84 21.89 7.46
C PHE A 86 -5.90 23.15 8.30
N HIS A 87 -4.78 23.87 8.29
CA HIS A 87 -4.62 25.13 8.98
C HIS A 87 -4.06 26.17 8.02
N ARG A 88 -4.59 27.40 8.06
CA ARG A 88 -4.13 28.53 7.24
C ARG A 88 -3.50 29.59 8.12
N ILE A 89 -2.21 29.82 7.91
CA ILE A 89 -1.36 30.80 8.60
C ILE A 89 -1.18 32.01 7.70
N THR A 90 -1.30 33.23 8.24
CA THR A 90 -0.83 34.43 7.53
C THR A 90 0.62 34.70 7.94
N LEU A 91 1.52 34.81 6.97
CA LEU A 91 2.92 35.16 7.17
C LEU A 91 3.08 36.67 7.00
N THR A 92 3.77 37.29 7.94
CA THR A 92 4.20 38.70 7.90
C THR A 92 5.55 38.81 7.19
N GLU A 93 5.70 39.79 6.30
CA GLU A 93 6.93 40.00 5.53
C GLU A 93 8.14 40.38 6.38
N ASP A 94 7.91 41.10 7.48
CA ASP A 94 8.97 41.49 8.42
C ASP A 94 9.51 40.29 9.24
N ASN A 95 8.94 39.10 9.06
CA ASN A 95 9.34 37.90 9.77
C ASN A 95 9.75 36.79 8.79
N CYS A 96 11.05 36.52 8.76
CA CYS A 96 11.69 35.47 7.97
C CYS A 96 11.81 34.14 8.71
N ALA A 97 11.35 34.05 9.96
CA ALA A 97 11.52 32.88 10.79
C ALA A 97 10.21 32.50 11.49
N TYR A 98 9.84 31.23 11.38
CA TYR A 98 8.63 30.72 12.01
C TYR A 98 8.93 29.41 12.70
N ASP A 99 8.30 29.20 13.84
CA ASP A 99 8.10 27.89 14.42
C ASP A 99 6.59 27.67 14.62
N MET A 100 6.15 26.43 14.49
CA MET A 100 4.75 26.07 14.71
C MET A 100 4.65 25.32 16.02
N GLN A 101 4.01 25.94 17.00
CA GLN A 101 3.64 25.32 18.25
C GLN A 101 2.20 24.79 18.12
N ILE A 102 2.04 23.49 18.31
CA ILE A 102 0.78 22.77 18.26
C ILE A 102 0.19 22.70 19.68
N HIS A 103 -1.13 22.85 19.78
CA HIS A 103 -1.90 22.83 21.03
C HIS A 103 -3.10 21.89 20.98
N GLU A 104 -3.27 21.10 22.03
CA GLU A 104 -4.55 20.46 22.37
C GLU A 104 -5.27 21.30 23.43
N GLY A 105 -6.35 21.96 23.02
CA GLY A 105 -6.97 23.00 23.85
C GLY A 105 -5.99 24.15 24.09
N THR A 106 -5.62 24.38 25.34
CA THR A 106 -4.61 25.38 25.73
C THR A 106 -3.24 24.78 26.06
N THR A 107 -3.07 23.47 25.88
CA THR A 107 -1.85 22.76 26.28
C THR A 107 -0.93 22.59 25.07
N PRO A 108 0.30 23.13 25.08
CA PRO A 108 1.26 22.89 24.01
C PRO A 108 1.68 21.42 24.01
N THR A 109 1.68 20.79 22.83
CA THR A 109 1.99 19.36 22.66
C THR A 109 3.27 19.14 21.85
N ASP A 110 3.39 19.81 20.70
CA ASP A 110 4.48 19.59 19.75
C ASP A 110 4.96 20.92 19.15
N GLN A 111 6.23 21.00 18.75
CA GLN A 111 6.83 22.21 18.15
C GLN A 111 7.74 21.84 16.97
N THR A 112 7.67 22.58 15.88
CA THR A 112 8.64 22.45 14.77
C THR A 112 9.98 23.13 15.11
N PRO A 113 11.07 22.82 14.39
CA PRO A 113 12.22 23.69 14.31
C PRO A 113 11.80 25.05 13.79
N ILE A 114 12.66 26.01 14.04
CA ILE A 114 12.58 27.29 13.35
C ILE A 114 12.95 27.03 11.90
N PHE A 115 12.01 27.30 11.01
CA PHE A 115 12.28 27.33 9.58
C PHE A 115 12.38 28.77 9.13
N TYR A 116 13.38 29.00 8.30
CA TYR A 116 13.71 30.32 7.79
C TYR A 116 13.31 30.40 6.34
N TRP A 117 12.79 31.55 5.92
CA TRP A 117 12.48 31.83 4.53
C TRP A 117 12.94 33.25 4.19
N TYR A 118 13.30 33.42 2.93
CA TYR A 118 13.74 34.69 2.40
C TYR A 118 13.26 34.82 0.96
N ASN A 119 12.60 35.92 0.63
CA ASN A 119 12.34 36.26 -0.76
C ASN A 119 13.65 36.77 -1.36
N PRO A 120 14.26 36.05 -2.33
CA PRO A 120 15.50 36.52 -2.92
C PRO A 120 15.28 37.88 -3.61
N PRO A 121 16.25 38.81 -3.52
CA PRO A 121 16.15 40.09 -4.18
C PRO A 121 16.15 39.87 -5.69
N GLY A 122 15.09 40.31 -6.36
CA GLY A 122 14.95 40.15 -7.80
C GLY A 122 13.87 41.06 -8.38
N PRO A 123 13.86 41.27 -9.71
CA PRO A 123 12.76 41.92 -10.41
C PRO A 123 11.38 41.42 -9.97
N ALA A 124 10.42 42.33 -9.85
CA ALA A 124 9.01 42.12 -9.51
C ALA A 124 8.26 41.04 -10.35
N THR A 125 8.91 40.48 -11.36
CA THR A 125 8.37 39.48 -12.29
C THR A 125 8.74 38.04 -11.93
N TYR A 126 9.51 37.80 -10.87
CA TYR A 126 9.85 36.45 -10.41
C TYR A 126 8.86 35.97 -9.34
N TYR A 127 8.51 34.69 -9.41
CA TYR A 127 7.57 34.05 -8.49
C TYR A 127 8.33 32.96 -7.70
N PHE A 128 8.17 32.92 -6.39
CA PHE A 128 8.82 31.93 -5.54
C PHE A 128 7.75 31.24 -4.72
N SER A 129 7.88 29.93 -4.53
CA SER A 129 7.02 29.16 -3.62
C SER A 129 7.88 28.17 -2.88
N TYR A 130 7.85 28.20 -1.56
CA TYR A 130 8.56 27.25 -0.71
C TYR A 130 7.58 26.19 -0.25
N VAL A 131 8.04 24.93 -0.25
CA VAL A 131 7.25 23.77 0.15
C VAL A 131 8.12 22.93 1.08
N ASP A 132 7.75 22.86 2.35
CA ASP A 132 8.50 22.10 3.33
C ASP A 132 7.65 20.93 3.85
N PHE A 133 8.28 19.76 3.92
CA PHE A 133 7.68 18.57 4.51
C PHE A 133 8.34 18.23 5.83
N TRP A 134 7.54 18.22 6.89
CA TRP A 134 8.00 17.86 8.23
C TRP A 134 7.43 16.48 8.59
N LEU A 135 8.15 15.69 9.38
CA LEU A 135 7.58 14.44 9.91
C LEU A 135 7.87 14.37 11.39
N TYR A 136 6.82 14.53 12.19
CA TYR A 136 6.91 14.29 13.61
C TYR A 136 6.77 12.79 13.92
N VAL A 137 7.66 12.26 14.73
CA VAL A 137 7.61 10.87 15.21
C VAL A 137 7.86 10.80 16.71
N SER A 138 7.22 9.84 17.37
CA SER A 138 7.42 9.61 18.81
C SER A 138 8.87 9.19 19.13
N ASP A 139 9.50 8.49 18.20
CA ASP A 139 10.90 8.06 18.27
C ASP A 139 11.59 8.32 16.93
N SER A 140 12.42 9.37 16.86
CA SER A 140 13.16 9.72 15.65
C SER A 140 14.24 8.69 15.27
N ALA A 141 14.66 7.81 16.20
CA ALA A 141 15.61 6.74 15.87
C ALA A 141 14.99 5.67 14.96
N THR A 142 13.66 5.60 14.90
CA THR A 142 12.94 4.68 14.01
C THR A 142 12.89 5.16 12.57
N ILE A 143 13.22 6.43 12.31
CA ILE A 143 13.17 7.02 10.97
C ILE A 143 14.58 7.31 10.49
N THR A 144 14.89 6.83 9.30
CA THR A 144 16.08 7.26 8.56
C THR A 144 15.63 8.13 7.40
N VAL A 145 16.10 9.37 7.38
CA VAL A 145 16.13 10.18 6.16
C VAL A 145 17.40 9.81 5.43
N ASP A 146 17.26 9.31 4.20
CA ASP A 146 18.40 9.04 3.34
C ASP A 146 19.23 10.33 3.16
N PRO A 147 20.57 10.29 3.22
CA PRO A 147 21.44 11.47 3.04
C PRO A 147 21.24 12.27 1.74
N PHE A 148 20.37 11.82 0.83
CA PHE A 148 19.94 12.53 -0.37
C PHE A 148 18.41 12.62 -0.47
N HIS A 149 17.79 13.33 0.46
CA HIS A 149 16.43 13.87 0.45
C HIS A 149 15.25 12.89 0.17
N PRO A 150 14.25 12.82 1.06
CA PRO A 150 13.06 11.98 0.90
C PRO A 150 12.11 12.41 -0.24
N VAL A 151 12.48 13.32 -1.13
CA VAL A 151 11.57 14.14 -1.95
C VAL A 151 11.77 13.84 -3.43
N PHE A 152 10.78 13.20 -4.07
CA PHE A 152 10.71 13.02 -5.51
C PHE A 152 10.29 14.34 -6.18
N HIS A 153 11.19 15.31 -6.18
CA HIS A 153 11.18 16.48 -7.07
C HIS A 153 12.60 17.02 -7.05
N TYR A 154 13.39 16.75 -8.09
CA TYR A 154 14.77 17.21 -8.17
C TYR A 154 14.92 18.16 -9.36
N ASP A 155 15.33 19.39 -9.06
CA ASP A 155 16.13 20.22 -9.96
C ASP A 155 17.60 19.92 -9.64
N ARG A 156 18.34 19.44 -10.64
CA ARG A 156 19.63 18.78 -10.44
C ARG A 156 20.81 19.73 -10.54
N THR A 157 20.89 20.71 -9.64
CA THR A 157 22.14 21.46 -9.47
C THR A 157 23.10 20.75 -8.54
N ALA A 158 24.15 20.20 -9.14
CA ALA A 158 25.25 19.52 -8.47
C ALA A 158 25.72 20.29 -7.22
N GLY A 159 25.49 19.70 -6.04
CA GLY A 159 26.17 20.07 -4.80
C GLY A 159 25.70 21.36 -4.11
N LEU A 160 24.57 21.95 -4.48
CA LEU A 160 24.07 23.15 -3.80
C LEU A 160 22.59 22.99 -3.45
N PHE A 161 22.36 22.69 -2.18
CA PHE A 161 21.15 23.15 -1.53
C PHE A 161 21.03 24.67 -1.78
N ASN A 162 19.83 25.18 -2.01
CA ASN A 162 19.53 26.56 -1.60
C ASN A 162 19.50 26.60 -0.06
N THR A 163 20.61 26.25 0.59
CA THR A 163 20.83 26.58 1.99
C THR A 163 21.03 28.08 2.00
N ALA A 164 20.02 28.81 2.43
CA ALA A 164 20.24 30.12 2.99
C ALA A 164 21.04 29.92 4.29
N SER A 165 22.35 29.77 4.17
CA SER A 165 23.24 29.74 5.33
C SER A 165 23.36 31.17 5.87
N GLY A 166 23.23 31.33 7.19
CA GLY A 166 23.41 32.64 7.82
C GLY A 166 22.27 33.62 7.53
N ILE A 167 21.01 33.18 7.59
CA ILE A 167 19.89 34.15 7.70
C ILE A 167 20.02 34.82 9.06
N ASP A 168 20.27 36.13 9.06
CA ASP A 168 20.17 36.94 10.27
C ASP A 168 18.69 37.15 10.59
N PRO A 169 18.16 36.55 11.68
CA PRO A 169 16.75 36.68 12.01
C PRO A 169 16.32 38.10 12.40
N ALA A 170 17.26 38.97 12.80
CA ALA A 170 16.94 40.34 13.18
C ALA A 170 16.72 41.25 11.96
N THR A 171 17.36 40.93 10.84
CA THR A 171 17.31 41.74 9.61
C THR A 171 16.62 41.03 8.45
N CYS A 172 16.37 39.73 8.58
CA CYS A 172 15.82 38.89 7.53
C CYS A 172 16.61 38.94 6.23
N VAL A 173 17.94 39.00 6.35
CA VAL A 173 18.87 38.98 5.22
C VAL A 173 19.67 37.68 5.27
N ALA A 174 19.73 36.95 4.15
CA ALA A 174 20.61 35.80 3.98
C ALA A 174 22.02 36.25 3.59
N GLU A 175 23.06 35.71 4.25
CA GLU A 175 24.46 36.03 3.90
C GLU A 175 24.86 35.55 2.50
N TYR A 176 24.31 34.43 2.01
CA TYR A 176 24.57 33.91 0.66
C TYR A 176 23.37 33.15 0.09
N PHE A 177 23.06 33.38 -1.19
CA PHE A 177 22.20 32.53 -2.01
C PHE A 177 22.96 32.15 -3.28
N SER A 178 23.21 30.85 -3.47
CA SER A 178 23.77 30.34 -4.73
C SER A 178 22.62 29.93 -5.65
N TYR A 179 22.15 30.87 -6.48
CA TYR A 179 21.14 30.58 -7.51
C TYR A 179 21.81 30.16 -8.83
N PRO A 180 21.60 28.93 -9.32
CA PRO A 180 21.82 28.60 -10.70
C PRO A 180 20.65 29.17 -11.52
N TRP A 181 20.88 30.28 -12.21
CA TRP A 181 19.87 31.05 -12.95
C TRP A 181 19.21 30.32 -14.15
N PHE A 182 19.50 29.03 -14.38
CA PHE A 182 19.25 28.37 -15.66
C PHE A 182 18.56 26.99 -15.63
N ASP A 183 18.31 26.37 -14.48
CA ASP A 183 17.86 24.95 -14.46
C ASP A 183 16.53 24.65 -13.74
N ALA A 184 15.90 25.62 -13.07
CA ALA A 184 14.68 25.40 -12.29
C ALA A 184 13.38 25.28 -13.13
N GLY A 185 13.42 24.56 -14.25
CA GLY A 185 12.35 24.39 -15.27
C GLY A 185 11.08 23.68 -14.78
N SER A 186 10.45 24.21 -13.74
CA SER A 186 9.23 23.69 -13.11
C SER A 186 7.94 24.12 -13.83
N ASP A 187 8.01 24.85 -14.95
CA ASP A 187 6.85 25.52 -15.54
C ASP A 187 6.58 25.18 -17.02
N ARG A 188 6.73 23.91 -17.42
CA ARG A 188 6.10 23.51 -18.69
C ARG A 188 4.59 23.73 -18.57
N LYS A 189 4.01 24.27 -19.65
CA LYS A 189 2.57 24.42 -19.85
C LYS A 189 1.85 23.12 -19.45
N GLN A 190 0.68 23.26 -18.81
CA GLN A 190 -0.28 22.16 -18.62
C GLN A 190 -0.38 21.28 -19.88
N LEU A 191 -0.67 19.99 -19.71
CA LEU A 191 -0.86 19.10 -20.86
C LEU A 191 -1.95 19.64 -21.80
N THR A 192 -2.03 19.15 -23.02
CA THR A 192 -3.03 19.64 -23.98
C THR A 192 -4.39 18.96 -23.84
N THR A 193 -4.46 17.85 -23.09
CA THR A 193 -5.64 16.99 -22.98
C THR A 193 -6.03 16.76 -21.52
N TRP A 194 -7.34 16.81 -21.26
CA TRP A 194 -7.97 16.56 -19.98
C TRP A 194 -8.09 15.06 -19.71
N SER A 195 -7.98 14.64 -18.45
CA SER A 195 -8.26 13.26 -18.04
C SER A 195 -8.86 13.22 -16.64
N THR A 196 -9.60 12.15 -16.34
CA THR A 196 -10.12 11.87 -14.99
C THR A 196 -9.02 11.49 -14.00
N HIS A 197 -7.85 11.11 -14.49
CA HIS A 197 -6.69 10.76 -13.69
C HIS A 197 -5.38 10.95 -14.45
N HIS A 198 -4.30 11.11 -13.69
CA HIS A 198 -2.93 11.18 -14.19
C HIS A 198 -2.04 10.33 -13.30
N SER A 199 -0.88 9.91 -13.80
CA SER A 199 0.06 9.16 -12.99
C SER A 199 1.50 9.53 -13.28
N GLN A 200 2.35 9.54 -12.25
CA GLN A 200 3.79 9.67 -12.37
C GLN A 200 4.41 8.41 -11.80
N THR A 201 5.14 7.65 -12.63
CA THR A 201 5.94 6.53 -12.12
C THR A 201 7.24 7.02 -11.48
N PHE A 202 7.75 6.26 -10.53
CA PHE A 202 9.02 6.50 -9.86
C PHE A 202 9.63 5.18 -9.37
N VAL A 203 10.96 5.14 -9.21
CA VAL A 203 11.67 4.01 -8.59
C VAL A 203 12.07 4.39 -7.18
N VAL A 204 11.80 3.51 -6.22
CA VAL A 204 12.10 3.78 -4.80
C VAL A 204 13.61 3.75 -4.57
N PRO A 205 14.20 4.80 -3.98
CA PRO A 205 15.64 4.83 -3.73
C PRO A 205 16.04 3.86 -2.61
N PRO A 206 17.34 3.50 -2.50
CA PRO A 206 17.88 2.79 -1.34
C PRO A 206 17.51 3.49 -0.03
N GLY A 207 17.25 2.71 1.03
CA GLY A 207 16.93 3.25 2.35
C GLY A 207 15.49 3.73 2.55
N VAL A 208 14.71 3.97 1.49
CA VAL A 208 13.28 4.32 1.60
C VAL A 208 12.41 3.08 1.58
N ASN A 209 11.57 2.92 2.61
CA ASN A 209 10.60 1.81 2.68
C ASN A 209 9.18 2.26 3.04
N ARG A 210 8.94 3.57 3.12
CA ARG A 210 7.62 4.18 3.36
C ARG A 210 7.41 5.40 2.48
N ILE A 211 6.19 5.58 1.99
CA ILE A 211 5.72 6.86 1.42
C ILE A 211 4.80 7.52 2.45
N VAL A 212 5.07 8.79 2.78
CA VAL A 212 4.37 9.52 3.85
C VAL A 212 3.64 10.76 3.35
N ALA A 213 4.02 11.29 2.19
CA ALA A 213 3.32 12.40 1.57
C ALA A 213 3.47 12.40 0.05
N ALA A 214 2.61 13.15 -0.61
CA ALA A 214 2.79 13.54 -2.01
C ALA A 214 2.08 14.87 -2.27
N SER A 215 2.43 15.51 -3.35
CA SER A 215 1.74 16.70 -3.83
C SER A 215 1.79 16.80 -5.35
N ALA A 216 0.85 17.53 -5.92
CA ALA A 216 0.78 17.77 -7.35
C ALA A 216 0.13 19.12 -7.65
N PHE A 217 0.38 19.60 -8.86
CA PHE A 217 -0.21 20.84 -9.38
C PHE A 217 -1.23 20.52 -10.50
N PRO A 218 -2.45 20.08 -10.15
CA PRO A 218 -3.50 19.92 -11.13
C PRO A 218 -4.22 21.25 -11.39
N THR A 219 -4.95 21.32 -12.50
CA THR A 219 -5.72 22.51 -12.89
C THR A 219 -6.94 22.13 -13.72
N ARG A 220 -7.91 23.04 -13.73
CA ARG A 220 -9.22 23.06 -14.38
C ARG A 220 -9.46 24.34 -15.17
N ALA A 221 -10.60 24.42 -15.85
CA ALA A 221 -11.02 25.69 -16.44
C ALA A 221 -11.11 26.76 -15.34
N GLY A 222 -10.75 28.00 -15.71
CA GLY A 222 -10.72 29.15 -14.80
C GLY A 222 -12.01 29.28 -13.98
N GLY A 223 -11.88 29.49 -12.67
CA GLY A 223 -13.02 29.73 -11.78
C GLY A 223 -13.69 28.47 -11.22
N GLN A 224 -13.15 27.28 -11.47
CA GLN A 224 -13.66 26.02 -10.91
C GLN A 224 -12.97 25.67 -9.59
N THR A 225 -13.71 25.08 -8.65
CA THR A 225 -13.16 24.43 -7.45
C THR A 225 -13.15 22.92 -7.63
N PHE A 226 -12.12 22.25 -7.11
CA PHE A 226 -11.97 20.79 -7.21
C PHE A 226 -10.95 20.25 -6.21
N ALA A 227 -10.97 18.94 -5.98
CA ALA A 227 -9.96 18.21 -5.21
C ALA A 227 -9.54 16.97 -6.01
N TYR A 228 -8.36 16.43 -5.69
CA TYR A 228 -7.91 15.16 -6.25
C TYR A 228 -7.69 14.14 -5.13
N ARG A 229 -7.85 12.86 -5.48
CA ARG A 229 -7.52 11.71 -4.66
C ARG A 229 -6.19 11.14 -5.10
N ALA A 230 -5.27 10.92 -4.17
CA ALA A 230 -4.00 10.28 -4.42
C ALA A 230 -3.99 8.81 -3.98
N SER A 231 -3.28 7.97 -4.70
CA SER A 231 -2.95 6.60 -4.33
C SER A 231 -1.56 6.22 -4.85
N ILE A 232 -0.91 5.24 -4.20
CA ILE A 232 0.33 4.65 -4.67
C ILE A 232 0.05 3.26 -5.25
N ARG A 233 0.58 2.96 -6.43
CA ARG A 233 0.39 1.68 -7.14
C ARG A 233 1.70 0.95 -7.34
N GLN A 234 1.73 -0.34 -7.02
CA GLN A 234 2.94 -1.18 -7.10
C GLN A 234 3.17 -1.72 -8.51
N GLY A 235 4.39 -1.58 -9.05
CA GLY A 235 4.73 -2.09 -10.38
C GLY A 235 4.28 -1.18 -11.53
N GLY A 236 3.86 0.05 -11.25
CA GLY A 236 3.44 1.04 -12.26
C GLY A 236 1.95 1.36 -12.23
N ILE A 237 1.43 1.98 -13.30
CA ILE A 237 0.09 2.59 -13.32
C ILE A 237 -1.08 1.60 -13.26
N PHE A 238 -0.88 0.38 -13.76
CA PHE A 238 -1.87 -0.72 -13.73
C PHE A 238 -1.71 -1.63 -12.52
N GLY A 239 -0.70 -1.34 -11.69
CA GLY A 239 -0.43 -2.06 -10.47
C GLY A 239 -1.56 -2.02 -9.46
N PRO A 240 -1.62 -3.00 -8.53
CA PRO A 240 -2.50 -2.90 -7.38
C PRO A 240 -2.14 -1.67 -6.55
N GLN A 241 -3.16 -1.05 -5.96
CA GLN A 241 -2.96 0.01 -4.98
C GLN A 241 -2.39 -0.57 -3.69
N ILE A 242 -1.39 0.12 -3.13
CA ILE A 242 -0.87 -0.16 -1.79
C ILE A 242 -1.29 0.96 -0.84
N GLY A 243 -1.74 0.57 0.36
CA GLY A 243 -2.25 1.52 1.35
C GLY A 243 -3.58 2.19 0.98
N PRO A 244 -4.09 3.08 1.85
CA PRO A 244 -5.29 3.85 1.63
C PRO A 244 -5.06 4.99 0.61
N SER A 245 -6.14 5.47 0.00
CA SER A 245 -6.10 6.72 -0.76
C SER A 245 -6.16 7.94 0.16
N SER A 246 -5.65 9.08 -0.29
CA SER A 246 -5.68 10.34 0.48
C SER A 246 -6.17 11.49 -0.40
N ASP A 247 -7.18 12.23 0.06
CA ASP A 247 -7.79 13.34 -0.69
C ASP A 247 -7.13 14.68 -0.35
N SER A 248 -6.84 15.47 -1.39
CA SER A 248 -6.30 16.83 -1.26
C SER A 248 -7.34 17.79 -0.64
N PRO A 249 -6.93 18.99 -0.20
CA PRO A 249 -7.86 20.09 0.00
C PRO A 249 -8.65 20.40 -1.28
N THR A 250 -9.75 21.14 -1.12
CA THR A 250 -10.37 21.86 -2.22
C THR A 250 -9.43 22.95 -2.71
N MET A 251 -9.15 22.96 -4.01
CA MET A 251 -8.32 23.92 -4.71
C MET A 251 -9.18 24.76 -5.65
N PHE A 252 -8.66 25.91 -6.08
CA PHE A 252 -9.34 26.83 -6.99
C PHE A 252 -8.53 27.10 -8.26
N SER A 253 -9.13 26.83 -9.41
CA SER A 253 -8.46 26.75 -10.70
C SER A 253 -8.23 28.08 -11.43
N SER A 254 -7.88 29.11 -10.69
CA SER A 254 -7.27 30.33 -11.24
C SER A 254 -5.96 30.68 -10.54
N GLN A 255 -5.57 29.83 -9.59
CA GLN A 255 -4.38 29.96 -8.76
C GLN A 255 -3.48 28.76 -9.08
N PHE A 256 -2.18 28.99 -9.21
CA PHE A 256 -1.18 27.92 -9.38
C PHE A 256 -1.00 27.20 -8.04
N ILE A 257 -1.97 26.33 -7.70
CA ILE A 257 -2.09 25.69 -6.40
C ILE A 257 -1.69 24.22 -6.48
N GLU A 258 -0.69 23.88 -5.69
CA GLU A 258 -0.37 22.56 -5.20
C GLU A 258 -1.46 22.07 -4.24
N GLY A 259 -1.98 20.87 -4.50
CA GLY A 259 -2.63 20.08 -3.46
C GLY A 259 -1.58 19.15 -2.87
N ALA A 260 -1.58 19.00 -1.55
CA ALA A 260 -0.76 18.04 -0.84
C ALA A 260 -1.64 17.02 -0.12
N VAL A 261 -1.14 15.79 -0.07
CA VAL A 261 -1.77 14.61 0.54
C VAL A 261 -0.75 13.90 1.41
N ASN A 262 -1.22 13.20 2.43
CA ASN A 262 -0.33 12.51 3.36
C ASN A 262 -0.91 11.17 3.79
N TRP A 263 -0.02 10.33 4.31
CA TRP A 263 -0.27 8.98 4.79
C TRP A 263 0.40 8.75 6.14
N SER A 264 -0.12 7.79 6.93
CA SER A 264 0.60 7.28 8.10
C SER A 264 1.94 6.66 7.67
N VAL A 265 2.88 6.57 8.60
CA VAL A 265 4.16 5.89 8.35
C VAL A 265 3.97 4.40 8.11
N ASP A 266 2.84 3.83 8.52
CA ASP A 266 2.52 2.41 8.32
C ASP A 266 1.64 2.15 7.10
N ASP A 267 1.07 3.19 6.48
CA ASP A 267 0.01 3.07 5.48
C ASP A 267 0.51 2.59 4.13
N VAL A 268 1.67 3.10 3.69
CA VAL A 268 2.19 2.88 2.32
C VAL A 268 3.59 2.27 2.38
N PRO A 269 3.68 0.94 2.59
CA PRO A 269 4.96 0.23 2.54
C PRO A 269 5.47 0.11 1.10
N VAL A 270 6.74 0.43 0.90
CA VAL A 270 7.41 0.31 -0.41
C VAL A 270 8.73 -0.44 -0.30
N THR A 271 9.19 -1.00 -1.42
CA THR A 271 10.45 -1.74 -1.49
C THR A 271 11.49 -0.95 -2.30
N PRO A 272 12.70 -0.69 -1.77
CA PRO A 272 13.80 -0.10 -2.53
C PRO A 272 14.04 -0.81 -3.87
N GLY A 273 14.28 -0.02 -4.91
CA GLY A 273 14.53 -0.49 -6.28
C GLY A 273 13.28 -0.91 -7.06
N GLN A 274 12.11 -1.03 -6.43
CA GLN A 274 10.87 -1.30 -7.15
C GLN A 274 10.25 -0.03 -7.73
N THR A 275 9.58 -0.18 -8.87
CA THR A 275 8.79 0.88 -9.51
C THR A 275 7.41 0.97 -8.88
N TYR A 276 6.98 2.19 -8.60
CA TYR A 276 5.61 2.52 -8.17
C TYR A 276 5.07 3.67 -9.03
N ALA A 277 3.78 3.96 -8.88
CA ALA A 277 3.15 5.15 -9.47
C ALA A 277 2.38 5.95 -8.43
N LEU A 278 2.63 7.27 -8.39
CA LEU A 278 1.68 8.21 -7.80
C LEU A 278 0.54 8.39 -8.79
N ARG A 279 -0.65 7.92 -8.45
CA ARG A 279 -1.88 8.17 -9.21
C ARG A 279 -2.68 9.26 -8.52
N ILE A 280 -3.07 10.28 -9.30
CA ILE A 280 -4.01 11.31 -8.87
C ILE A 280 -5.27 11.24 -9.73
N GLU A 281 -6.43 11.27 -9.08
CA GLU A 281 -7.73 11.10 -9.76
C GLU A 281 -8.78 12.09 -9.26
N SER A 282 -9.72 12.42 -10.12
CA SER A 282 -10.74 13.44 -9.87
C SER A 282 -11.77 12.90 -8.88
N VAL A 283 -11.91 13.53 -7.71
CA VAL A 283 -12.86 13.09 -6.67
C VAL A 283 -14.32 13.12 -7.16
N ASP A 284 -14.65 14.10 -8.00
CA ASP A 284 -15.98 14.30 -8.58
C ASP A 284 -16.16 13.69 -9.99
N GLY A 285 -15.14 13.02 -10.52
CA GLY A 285 -15.16 12.42 -11.86
C GLY A 285 -15.11 13.39 -13.05
N ALA A 286 -15.11 14.72 -12.85
CA ALA A 286 -15.13 15.69 -13.95
C ALA A 286 -13.76 15.92 -14.63
N GLY A 287 -12.70 15.32 -14.09
CA GLY A 287 -11.35 15.35 -14.63
C GLY A 287 -10.61 16.66 -14.44
N PHE A 288 -9.32 16.64 -14.71
CA PHE A 288 -8.42 17.79 -14.60
C PHE A 288 -7.22 17.61 -15.54
N ASN A 289 -6.38 18.63 -15.58
CA ASN A 289 -5.09 18.63 -16.25
C ASN A 289 -3.98 18.78 -15.21
N VAL A 290 -2.73 18.49 -15.57
CA VAL A 290 -1.57 18.62 -14.68
C VAL A 290 -0.51 19.52 -15.31
N TYR A 291 0.18 20.28 -14.47
CA TYR A 291 1.43 20.91 -14.86
C TYR A 291 2.52 19.86 -14.96
N ALA A 292 3.48 20.12 -15.86
CA ALA A 292 4.58 19.24 -16.13
C ALA A 292 5.90 20.01 -16.02
N THR A 293 6.99 19.28 -15.86
CA THR A 293 8.35 19.81 -15.83
C THR A 293 8.87 19.98 -17.26
N GLU A 294 9.84 20.87 -17.45
CA GLU A 294 10.55 21.01 -18.74
C GLU A 294 11.64 19.95 -18.91
N GLN A 295 12.05 19.32 -17.81
CA GLN A 295 13.09 18.30 -17.75
C GLN A 295 12.55 16.96 -17.19
N ASN A 296 13.34 15.89 -17.36
CA ASN A 296 13.08 14.61 -16.74
C ASN A 296 13.54 14.65 -15.27
N ASN A 297 12.60 14.96 -14.37
CA ASN A 297 12.83 15.09 -12.94
C ASN A 297 12.66 13.75 -12.20
N TYR A 298 12.07 12.76 -12.88
CA TYR A 298 11.98 11.38 -12.42
C TYR A 298 12.79 10.50 -13.38
N ALA A 299 14.11 10.42 -13.18
CA ALA A 299 15.04 9.77 -14.11
C ALA A 299 14.59 8.37 -14.61
N ASP A 300 13.97 7.58 -13.72
CA ASP A 300 13.42 6.24 -13.99
C ASP A 300 11.88 6.19 -13.95
N GLY A 301 11.25 7.35 -14.12
CA GLY A 301 9.82 7.58 -14.09
C GLY A 301 9.27 8.04 -15.42
N THR A 302 7.95 8.19 -15.47
CA THR A 302 7.21 8.55 -16.67
C THR A 302 5.86 9.13 -16.26
N LEU A 303 5.50 10.26 -16.88
CA LEU A 303 4.17 10.83 -16.78
C LEU A 303 3.17 10.11 -17.68
N TYR A 304 1.95 9.93 -17.17
CA TYR A 304 0.80 9.40 -17.88
C TYR A 304 -0.39 10.34 -17.77
N ASN A 305 -1.02 10.62 -18.92
CA ASN A 305 -2.29 11.32 -19.01
C ASN A 305 -3.41 10.30 -19.24
N GLY A 306 -4.22 10.05 -18.21
CA GLY A 306 -4.99 8.82 -18.15
C GLY A 306 -4.03 7.62 -18.18
N ASP A 307 -4.30 6.68 -19.10
CA ASP A 307 -3.43 5.53 -19.34
C ASP A 307 -2.41 5.77 -20.47
N THR A 308 -2.37 6.98 -21.04
CA THR A 308 -1.48 7.32 -22.17
C THR A 308 -0.15 7.85 -21.66
N ARG A 309 0.95 7.17 -22.02
CA ARG A 309 2.32 7.57 -21.74
C ARG A 309 2.68 8.90 -22.40
N ILE A 310 3.35 9.78 -21.65
CA ILE A 310 3.89 11.06 -22.12
C ILE A 310 5.41 11.04 -21.93
N ASP A 311 6.15 11.17 -23.03
CA ASP A 311 7.62 11.11 -23.02
C ASP A 311 8.29 12.48 -22.92
N GLY A 312 9.47 12.50 -22.31
CA GLY A 312 10.37 13.65 -22.27
C GLY A 312 9.99 14.74 -21.27
N ILE A 313 8.94 14.53 -20.47
CA ILE A 313 8.51 15.39 -19.36
C ILE A 313 7.90 14.56 -18.24
N ASP A 314 7.92 15.10 -17.03
CA ASP A 314 7.28 14.52 -15.87
C ASP A 314 6.16 15.40 -15.32
N MET A 315 5.32 14.83 -14.48
CA MET A 315 4.37 15.58 -13.67
C MET A 315 5.12 16.55 -12.77
N LEU A 316 4.63 17.79 -12.66
CA LEU A 316 5.01 18.66 -11.56
C LEU A 316 4.34 18.13 -10.28
N ALA A 317 5.03 17.20 -9.64
CA ALA A 317 4.58 16.49 -8.45
C ALA A 317 5.77 16.17 -7.54
N VAL A 318 5.46 16.05 -6.25
CA VAL A 318 6.38 15.60 -5.21
C VAL A 318 5.85 14.30 -4.64
N VAL A 319 6.72 13.31 -4.43
CA VAL A 319 6.43 12.15 -3.56
C VAL A 319 7.42 12.22 -2.40
N VAL A 320 7.01 11.89 -1.19
CA VAL A 320 7.87 11.96 0.00
C VAL A 320 7.99 10.59 0.64
N GLY A 321 9.19 10.03 0.70
CA GLY A 321 9.46 8.71 1.26
C GLY A 321 10.58 8.66 2.30
N VAL A 322 10.41 7.85 3.33
CA VAL A 322 11.37 7.71 4.44
C VAL A 322 11.79 6.24 4.64
N GLY A 323 12.94 6.04 5.25
CA GLY A 323 13.28 4.77 5.88
C GLY A 323 12.62 4.67 7.24
N TYR A 324 12.01 3.52 7.54
CA TYR A 324 11.33 3.26 8.79
C TYR A 324 11.66 1.88 9.33
N GLN A 325 12.03 1.83 10.61
CA GLN A 325 12.28 0.62 11.38
C GLN A 325 11.69 0.80 12.78
N PRO A 326 10.58 0.13 13.13
CA PRO A 326 9.98 0.25 14.45
C PRO A 326 10.96 -0.24 15.52
N SER A 327 10.88 0.35 16.71
CA SER A 327 11.63 -0.17 17.86
C SER A 327 11.22 -1.62 18.14
N VAL A 328 12.13 -2.45 18.66
CA VAL A 328 11.88 -3.89 18.87
C VAL A 328 10.62 -4.17 19.70
N GLY A 329 10.31 -3.31 20.68
CA GLY A 329 9.09 -3.42 21.49
C GLY A 329 7.80 -2.91 20.82
N GLN A 330 7.90 -2.27 19.65
CA GLN A 330 6.77 -1.72 18.90
C GLN A 330 6.55 -2.39 17.53
N ALA A 331 7.48 -3.25 17.09
CA ALA A 331 7.38 -3.99 15.85
C ALA A 331 6.08 -4.83 15.77
N PRO A 332 5.54 -5.09 14.56
CA PRO A 332 4.46 -6.04 14.41
C PRO A 332 4.95 -7.44 14.76
N VAL A 333 4.01 -8.31 15.10
CA VAL A 333 4.29 -9.72 15.41
C VAL A 333 3.38 -10.57 14.54
N ILE A 334 3.94 -11.56 13.85
CA ILE A 334 3.17 -12.50 13.04
C ILE A 334 2.68 -13.61 13.95
N GLN A 335 1.37 -13.79 14.07
CA GLN A 335 0.78 -14.93 14.76
C GLN A 335 -0.22 -15.64 13.84
N CYS A 336 -0.01 -16.93 13.62
CA CYS A 336 -0.89 -17.77 12.80
C CYS A 336 -1.58 -18.80 13.68
N SER A 337 -2.91 -18.93 13.57
CA SER A 337 -3.68 -19.89 14.36
C SER A 337 -4.81 -20.54 13.53
N PRO A 338 -4.86 -21.87 13.41
CA PRO A 338 -3.87 -22.83 13.91
C PRO A 338 -2.54 -22.75 13.12
N PRO A 339 -1.41 -23.19 13.71
CA PRO A 339 -0.09 -23.17 13.04
C PRO A 339 0.12 -24.37 12.10
N SER A 340 -0.79 -25.35 12.10
CA SER A 340 -0.69 -26.52 11.23
C SER A 340 -2.05 -27.13 10.93
N PHE A 341 -2.14 -27.79 9.78
CA PHE A 341 -3.29 -28.57 9.35
C PHE A 341 -2.87 -29.99 9.02
N THR A 342 -3.68 -30.97 9.41
CA THR A 342 -3.53 -32.38 9.01
C THR A 342 -4.80 -32.80 8.29
N ARG A 343 -4.66 -33.27 7.05
CA ARG A 343 -5.78 -33.60 6.17
C ARG A 343 -5.57 -34.96 5.49
N GLN A 344 -6.70 -35.58 5.17
CA GLN A 344 -6.75 -36.79 4.37
C GLN A 344 -7.78 -36.60 3.27
N VAL A 345 -7.47 -37.08 2.06
CA VAL A 345 -8.36 -37.02 0.91
C VAL A 345 -8.23 -38.32 0.12
N PRO A 346 -9.32 -38.84 -0.46
CA PRO A 346 -9.23 -39.96 -1.39
C PRO A 346 -8.49 -39.51 -2.66
N GLN A 347 -7.81 -40.43 -3.33
CA GLN A 347 -7.20 -40.12 -4.62
C GLN A 347 -8.28 -39.62 -5.61
N ARG A 348 -7.92 -38.73 -6.54
CA ARG A 348 -8.80 -38.19 -7.61
C ARG A 348 -9.84 -37.18 -7.16
N GLU A 349 -9.96 -36.92 -5.87
CA GLU A 349 -10.82 -35.87 -5.34
C GLU A 349 -10.03 -34.61 -4.97
N ASN A 350 -10.71 -33.46 -5.07
CA ASN A 350 -10.25 -32.24 -4.42
C ASN A 350 -10.74 -32.21 -2.98
N LEU A 351 -9.83 -31.95 -2.04
CA LEU A 351 -10.19 -31.80 -0.64
C LEU A 351 -11.12 -30.60 -0.44
N THR A 352 -12.34 -30.87 0.00
CA THR A 352 -13.35 -29.86 0.37
C THR A 352 -13.98 -30.19 1.72
N PRO A 353 -14.39 -29.19 2.54
CA PRO A 353 -14.27 -27.75 2.29
C PRO A 353 -12.83 -27.22 2.45
N ALA A 354 -12.61 -25.99 1.97
CA ALA A 354 -11.37 -25.25 2.18
C ALA A 354 -11.11 -24.99 3.68
N ASP A 355 -9.84 -24.84 4.05
CA ASP A 355 -9.45 -24.45 5.40
C ASP A 355 -9.17 -22.96 5.49
N ALA A 356 -9.01 -22.47 6.71
CA ALA A 356 -8.45 -21.15 6.96
C ALA A 356 -7.67 -21.12 8.28
N PHE A 357 -6.61 -20.32 8.31
CA PHE A 357 -6.00 -19.88 9.57
C PHE A 357 -6.26 -18.38 9.77
N THR A 358 -6.29 -17.95 11.03
CA THR A 358 -6.32 -16.54 11.38
C THR A 358 -4.89 -16.03 11.48
N LEU A 359 -4.57 -15.01 10.67
CA LEU A 359 -3.37 -14.21 10.79
C LEU A 359 -3.66 -13.00 11.69
N SER A 360 -3.06 -12.96 12.88
CA SER A 360 -3.23 -11.87 13.86
C SER A 360 -1.92 -11.11 14.09
N ASN A 361 -2.07 -9.86 14.53
CA ASN A 361 -0.97 -8.97 14.87
C ASN A 361 -1.06 -8.51 16.33
N PRO A 362 -0.45 -9.24 17.29
CA PRO A 362 -0.37 -8.78 18.68
C PRO A 362 0.68 -7.67 18.92
N GLY A 363 1.38 -7.22 17.88
CA GLY A 363 2.32 -6.10 17.96
C GLY A 363 1.65 -4.72 18.05
N GLN A 364 2.46 -3.66 18.03
CA GLN A 364 2.00 -2.28 18.25
C GLN A 364 1.95 -1.42 16.98
N THR A 365 2.51 -1.89 15.88
CA THR A 365 2.47 -1.25 14.55
C THR A 365 1.82 -2.19 13.54
N ALA A 366 1.43 -1.69 12.37
CA ALA A 366 0.70 -2.50 11.38
C ALA A 366 1.58 -3.61 10.78
N LEU A 367 1.03 -4.82 10.68
CA LEU A 367 1.62 -5.96 9.99
C LEU A 367 1.25 -5.89 8.51
N ASN A 368 2.22 -5.66 7.63
CA ASN A 368 2.08 -5.64 6.18
C ASN A 368 2.60 -6.97 5.62
N TYR A 369 1.70 -7.95 5.52
CA TYR A 369 2.09 -9.33 5.25
C TYR A 369 2.21 -9.63 3.75
N ASN A 370 3.15 -10.52 3.43
CA ASN A 370 3.25 -11.26 2.18
C ASN A 370 3.29 -12.76 2.50
N ILE A 371 2.46 -13.55 1.80
CA ILE A 371 2.27 -14.98 2.00
C ILE A 371 2.57 -15.71 0.70
N ALA A 372 3.37 -16.77 0.80
CA ALA A 372 3.64 -17.70 -0.29
C ALA A 372 3.60 -19.13 0.23
N ASP A 373 3.14 -20.07 -0.59
CA ASP A 373 3.26 -21.51 -0.36
C ASP A 373 4.29 -22.13 -1.32
N ASP A 374 4.74 -23.34 -0.99
CA ASP A 374 5.75 -24.09 -1.75
C ASP A 374 5.16 -25.29 -2.53
N ALA A 375 3.84 -25.37 -2.66
CA ALA A 375 3.16 -26.58 -3.14
C ALA A 375 2.12 -26.30 -4.22
N SER A 376 2.28 -26.91 -5.40
CA SER A 376 1.35 -26.74 -6.53
C SER A 376 -0.08 -27.26 -6.28
N TRP A 377 -0.29 -28.05 -5.23
CA TRP A 377 -1.59 -28.58 -4.83
C TRP A 377 -2.28 -27.75 -3.75
N LEU A 378 -1.67 -26.64 -3.32
CA LEU A 378 -2.19 -25.70 -2.34
C LEU A 378 -2.28 -24.31 -2.99
N ALA A 379 -3.28 -23.53 -2.60
CA ALA A 379 -3.36 -22.12 -2.91
C ALA A 379 -3.80 -21.33 -1.69
N VAL A 380 -3.26 -20.13 -1.55
CA VAL A 380 -3.49 -19.24 -0.40
C VAL A 380 -4.12 -17.94 -0.86
N SER A 381 -5.13 -17.45 -0.14
CA SER A 381 -5.73 -16.15 -0.42
C SER A 381 -6.31 -15.48 0.83
N PRO A 382 -6.10 -14.16 1.02
CA PRO A 382 -5.24 -13.27 0.22
C PRO A 382 -3.73 -13.54 0.45
N THR A 383 -2.89 -13.29 -0.56
CA THR A 383 -1.42 -13.43 -0.45
C THR A 383 -0.72 -12.19 0.08
N THR A 384 -1.37 -11.02 0.03
CA THR A 384 -0.83 -9.76 0.56
C THR A 384 -1.92 -8.96 1.26
N GLY A 385 -1.56 -8.19 2.28
CA GLY A 385 -2.50 -7.29 2.94
C GLY A 385 -1.92 -6.64 4.18
N GLN A 386 -2.79 -6.03 4.98
CA GLN A 386 -2.41 -5.34 6.22
C GLN A 386 -3.31 -5.75 7.39
N VAL A 387 -2.72 -5.94 8.57
CA VAL A 387 -3.41 -6.15 9.84
C VAL A 387 -2.94 -5.12 10.85
N GLY A 388 -3.82 -4.22 11.29
CA GLY A 388 -3.53 -3.24 12.33
C GLY A 388 -3.23 -3.88 13.70
N PRO A 389 -2.66 -3.12 14.65
CA PRO A 389 -2.37 -3.60 16.00
C PRO A 389 -3.59 -4.21 16.70
N GLY A 390 -3.43 -5.40 17.29
CA GLY A 390 -4.50 -6.16 17.94
C GLY A 390 -5.54 -6.77 17.00
N GLY A 391 -5.40 -6.57 15.68
CA GLY A 391 -6.32 -7.08 14.67
C GLY A 391 -6.01 -8.51 14.23
N GLY A 392 -6.89 -9.05 13.37
CA GLY A 392 -6.68 -10.31 12.67
C GLY A 392 -7.50 -10.41 11.39
N THR A 393 -7.06 -11.26 10.47
CA THR A 393 -7.75 -11.54 9.20
C THR A 393 -7.72 -13.05 8.91
N PRO A 394 -8.78 -13.63 8.35
CA PRO A 394 -8.74 -15.01 7.88
C PRO A 394 -7.91 -15.10 6.59
N ILE A 395 -7.10 -16.15 6.48
CA ILE A 395 -6.37 -16.55 5.27
C ILE A 395 -6.90 -17.91 4.84
N ALA A 396 -7.50 -17.99 3.66
CA ALA A 396 -8.07 -19.21 3.11
C ALA A 396 -6.98 -20.09 2.48
N LEU A 397 -7.11 -21.40 2.69
CA LEU A 397 -6.31 -22.47 2.12
C LEU A 397 -7.22 -23.33 1.23
N THR A 398 -6.96 -23.33 -0.07
CA THR A 398 -7.70 -24.15 -1.05
C THR A 398 -6.80 -25.24 -1.61
N TYR A 399 -7.34 -26.44 -1.76
CA TYR A 399 -6.59 -27.65 -2.08
C TYR A 399 -6.96 -28.16 -3.48
N GLN A 400 -5.95 -28.42 -4.31
CA GLN A 400 -6.06 -29.00 -5.66
C GLN A 400 -5.44 -30.40 -5.67
N THR A 401 -6.13 -31.36 -5.07
CA THR A 401 -5.58 -32.69 -4.77
C THR A 401 -5.97 -33.77 -5.78
N ALA A 402 -6.89 -33.50 -6.70
CA ALA A 402 -7.41 -34.50 -7.64
C ALA A 402 -6.32 -35.15 -8.53
N ALA A 403 -5.27 -34.41 -8.88
CA ALA A 403 -4.18 -34.92 -9.71
C ALA A 403 -3.06 -35.61 -8.90
N LEU A 404 -3.14 -35.62 -7.57
CA LEU A 404 -2.09 -36.21 -6.74
C LEU A 404 -2.17 -37.73 -6.76
N SER A 405 -0.99 -38.35 -6.74
CA SER A 405 -0.88 -39.80 -6.52
C SER A 405 -1.06 -40.11 -5.03
N ARG A 406 -1.26 -41.39 -4.71
CA ARG A 406 -1.28 -41.82 -3.32
C ARG A 406 0.05 -41.50 -2.63
N GLY A 407 -0.02 -41.05 -1.38
CA GLY A 407 1.17 -40.74 -0.60
C GLY A 407 0.96 -39.62 0.41
N SER A 408 2.04 -39.27 1.09
CA SER A 408 2.07 -38.14 2.02
C SER A 408 2.74 -36.94 1.36
N TYR A 409 2.08 -35.80 1.49
CA TYR A 409 2.51 -34.51 0.98
C TYR A 409 2.65 -33.54 2.15
N THR A 410 3.63 -32.64 2.06
CA THR A 410 3.82 -31.57 3.04
C THR A 410 4.01 -30.27 2.30
N ALA A 411 3.33 -29.23 2.75
CA ALA A 411 3.48 -27.87 2.25
C ALA A 411 3.77 -26.91 3.40
N THR A 412 4.54 -25.87 3.10
CA THR A 412 4.88 -24.77 4.01
C THR A 412 4.32 -23.47 3.46
N VAL A 413 3.34 -22.90 4.16
CA VAL A 413 2.87 -21.53 3.91
C VAL A 413 3.73 -20.58 4.73
N THR A 414 4.53 -19.76 4.06
CA THR A 414 5.44 -18.77 4.67
C THR A 414 4.77 -17.40 4.71
N VAL A 415 4.60 -16.85 5.91
CA VAL A 415 4.10 -15.50 6.16
C VAL A 415 5.27 -14.60 6.53
N SER A 416 5.41 -13.47 5.86
CA SER A 416 6.53 -12.55 6.02
C SER A 416 6.09 -11.10 6.10
N ASP A 417 6.76 -10.33 6.94
CA ASP A 417 6.77 -8.86 6.95
C ASP A 417 8.20 -8.42 7.31
N PRO A 418 8.90 -7.61 6.49
CA PRO A 418 10.26 -7.18 6.78
C PRO A 418 10.45 -6.45 8.10
N LEU A 419 9.39 -5.88 8.68
CA LEU A 419 9.42 -5.15 9.95
C LEU A 419 8.95 -5.99 11.14
N ALA A 420 8.36 -7.17 10.93
CA ALA A 420 7.87 -7.98 12.04
C ALA A 420 9.01 -8.62 12.83
N ALA A 421 8.91 -8.57 14.16
CA ALA A 421 9.95 -9.00 15.09
C ALA A 421 10.30 -10.50 14.97
N ASN A 422 9.37 -11.30 14.47
CA ASN A 422 9.52 -12.75 14.30
C ASN A 422 9.38 -13.19 12.83
N SER A 423 9.68 -12.31 11.88
CA SER A 423 9.59 -12.63 10.46
C SER A 423 10.74 -13.53 9.97
N PRO A 424 10.48 -14.54 9.12
CA PRO A 424 9.17 -15.06 8.70
C PRO A 424 8.59 -16.07 9.72
N GLN A 425 7.29 -16.36 9.60
CA GLN A 425 6.61 -17.47 10.30
C GLN A 425 6.01 -18.46 9.30
N ALA A 426 5.82 -19.71 9.73
CA ALA A 426 5.34 -20.79 8.88
C ALA A 426 4.03 -21.40 9.41
N VAL A 427 3.14 -21.77 8.49
CA VAL A 427 2.00 -22.67 8.72
C VAL A 427 2.23 -23.94 7.92
N THR A 428 2.22 -25.10 8.57
CA THR A 428 2.51 -26.38 7.90
C THR A 428 1.23 -27.14 7.58
N VAL A 429 1.12 -27.65 6.35
CA VAL A 429 0.02 -28.51 5.92
C VAL A 429 0.57 -29.92 5.67
N TYR A 430 0.03 -30.89 6.41
CA TYR A 430 0.25 -32.31 6.18
C TYR A 430 -0.98 -32.89 5.47
N LEU A 431 -0.77 -33.48 4.28
CA LEU A 431 -1.82 -34.09 3.48
C LEU A 431 -1.47 -35.56 3.23
N THR A 432 -2.42 -36.47 3.47
CA THR A 432 -2.31 -37.86 3.03
C THR A 432 -3.37 -38.12 1.95
N VAL A 433 -2.92 -38.55 0.77
CA VAL A 433 -3.79 -39.02 -0.32
C VAL A 433 -3.92 -40.54 -0.20
N GLY A 434 -5.13 -40.97 0.16
CA GLY A 434 -5.48 -42.36 0.43
C GLY A 434 -6.06 -43.08 -0.78
N LEU A 435 -6.56 -44.30 -0.54
CA LEU A 435 -7.40 -45.02 -1.50
C LEU A 435 -8.71 -44.26 -1.75
N PRO A 436 -9.35 -44.42 -2.93
CA PRO A 436 -10.73 -44.00 -3.12
C PRO A 436 -11.60 -44.60 -2.00
N LEU A 437 -12.54 -43.83 -1.45
CA LEU A 437 -13.36 -44.29 -0.31
C LEU A 437 -14.41 -45.33 -0.71
N TYR A 438 -14.65 -45.50 -2.01
CA TYR A 438 -15.69 -46.38 -2.50
C TYR A 438 -15.40 -46.81 -3.94
N SER A 439 -15.35 -48.12 -4.16
CA SER A 439 -15.62 -48.70 -5.47
C SER A 439 -16.89 -49.52 -5.37
N ILE A 440 -17.73 -49.49 -6.41
CA ILE A 440 -18.95 -50.31 -6.45
C ILE A 440 -18.68 -51.81 -6.28
N ALA A 441 -17.47 -52.25 -6.64
CA ALA A 441 -17.00 -53.63 -6.56
C ALA A 441 -16.11 -53.93 -5.34
N ASP A 442 -15.84 -52.95 -4.47
CA ASP A 442 -15.11 -53.13 -3.21
C ASP A 442 -16.13 -53.50 -2.11
N PHE A 443 -16.33 -54.80 -1.92
CA PHE A 443 -17.36 -55.33 -1.04
C PHE A 443 -16.92 -55.38 0.42
N ASN A 444 -15.62 -55.50 0.66
CA ASN A 444 -15.05 -55.57 2.00
C ASN A 444 -14.66 -54.18 2.58
N ARG A 445 -14.62 -53.15 1.71
CA ARG A 445 -14.31 -51.74 1.98
C ARG A 445 -12.88 -51.47 2.43
N ASP A 446 -11.91 -52.19 1.90
CA ASP A 446 -10.49 -51.96 2.17
C ASP A 446 -9.81 -51.01 1.17
N GLY A 447 -10.53 -50.60 0.12
CA GLY A 447 -10.15 -49.54 -0.82
C GLY A 447 -9.52 -50.05 -2.12
N ASP A 448 -9.50 -51.36 -2.35
CA ASP A 448 -9.15 -52.00 -3.60
C ASP A 448 -10.20 -53.01 -4.04
N VAL A 449 -10.10 -53.49 -5.29
CA VAL A 449 -10.98 -54.55 -5.80
C VAL A 449 -10.08 -55.72 -6.16
N ASP A 450 -10.14 -56.77 -5.34
CA ASP A 450 -9.18 -57.87 -5.42
C ASP A 450 -9.82 -59.28 -5.30
N HIS A 451 -9.05 -60.27 -4.82
CA HIS A 451 -9.55 -61.64 -4.74
C HIS A 451 -10.53 -61.85 -3.59
N GLU A 452 -10.45 -61.06 -2.52
CA GLU A 452 -11.37 -61.09 -1.40
C GLU A 452 -12.76 -60.65 -1.87
N ASP A 453 -12.84 -59.57 -2.66
CA ASP A 453 -14.09 -59.10 -3.26
C ASP A 453 -14.62 -60.06 -4.33
N PHE A 454 -13.72 -60.65 -5.12
CA PHE A 454 -14.12 -61.67 -6.08
C PHE A 454 -14.73 -62.90 -5.39
N GLY A 455 -14.24 -63.25 -4.20
CA GLY A 455 -14.84 -64.30 -3.37
C GLY A 455 -16.27 -64.00 -2.96
N HIS A 456 -16.57 -62.74 -2.62
CA HIS A 456 -17.95 -62.28 -2.35
C HIS A 456 -18.81 -62.30 -3.61
N MET A 457 -18.30 -61.80 -4.75
CA MET A 457 -18.99 -61.87 -6.05
C MET A 457 -19.38 -63.31 -6.41
N GLN A 458 -18.46 -64.26 -6.28
CA GLN A 458 -18.71 -65.67 -6.57
C GLN A 458 -19.76 -66.29 -5.65
N ALA A 459 -19.78 -65.92 -4.37
CA ALA A 459 -20.77 -66.40 -3.41
C ALA A 459 -22.18 -65.88 -3.71
N CYS A 460 -22.28 -64.77 -4.45
CA CYS A 460 -23.51 -64.05 -4.69
C CYS A 460 -24.17 -64.32 -6.04
N LEU A 461 -23.55 -65.10 -6.93
CA LEU A 461 -24.12 -65.51 -8.21
C LEU A 461 -25.53 -66.11 -8.03
N SER A 462 -26.52 -65.61 -8.77
CA SER A 462 -27.92 -66.03 -8.68
C SER A 462 -28.44 -66.69 -9.96
N GLU A 463 -29.66 -67.23 -9.90
CA GLU A 463 -30.35 -67.75 -11.09
C GLU A 463 -30.89 -66.60 -11.95
N LEU A 464 -30.96 -66.81 -13.27
CA LEU A 464 -31.35 -65.80 -14.24
C LEU A 464 -32.71 -65.13 -13.92
N ASN A 465 -32.76 -63.80 -13.89
CA ASN A 465 -33.89 -62.95 -13.50
C ASN A 465 -34.41 -63.16 -12.07
N LEU A 466 -33.61 -63.74 -11.17
CA LEU A 466 -33.96 -63.87 -9.76
C LEU A 466 -32.95 -63.15 -8.89
N PRO A 467 -33.40 -62.23 -7.99
CA PRO A 467 -32.50 -61.57 -7.08
C PRO A 467 -31.82 -62.60 -6.16
N PRO A 468 -30.56 -62.36 -5.77
CA PRO A 468 -29.87 -63.26 -4.87
C PRO A 468 -30.68 -63.42 -3.57
N PRO A 469 -30.83 -64.65 -3.06
CA PRO A 469 -31.72 -64.92 -1.92
C PRO A 469 -31.19 -64.35 -0.60
N ASP A 470 -29.88 -64.08 -0.52
CA ASP A 470 -29.23 -63.45 0.63
C ASP A 470 -29.16 -61.92 0.43
N PRO A 471 -29.75 -61.11 1.32
CA PRO A 471 -29.62 -59.66 1.28
C PRO A 471 -28.16 -59.16 1.33
N ALA A 472 -27.23 -59.94 1.87
CA ALA A 472 -25.80 -59.62 1.86
C ALA A 472 -25.21 -59.58 0.44
N CYS A 473 -25.91 -60.13 -0.55
CA CYS A 473 -25.49 -60.17 -1.95
C CYS A 473 -26.10 -59.05 -2.82
N PHE A 474 -26.95 -58.19 -2.25
CA PHE A 474 -27.50 -57.06 -3.01
C PHE A 474 -26.45 -56.03 -3.43
N ASN A 475 -25.30 -55.98 -2.76
CA ASN A 475 -24.17 -55.15 -3.17
C ASN A 475 -23.42 -55.72 -4.38
N ALA A 476 -23.53 -57.02 -4.67
CA ALA A 476 -22.87 -57.67 -5.81
C ALA A 476 -23.64 -57.52 -7.13
N ARG A 477 -24.85 -56.92 -7.08
CA ARG A 477 -25.60 -56.46 -8.24
C ARG A 477 -25.04 -55.11 -8.67
N LEU A 478 -24.14 -55.14 -9.65
CA LEU A 478 -23.40 -53.99 -10.18
C LEU A 478 -24.03 -53.44 -11.47
N ASP A 479 -24.97 -54.17 -12.06
CA ASP A 479 -25.69 -53.75 -13.25
C ASP A 479 -27.18 -53.44 -12.96
N PRO A 480 -27.93 -52.85 -13.93
CA PRO A 480 -29.33 -52.47 -13.71
C PRO A 480 -30.34 -53.63 -13.60
N ASP A 481 -30.00 -54.86 -13.96
CA ASP A 481 -30.91 -56.02 -13.94
C ASP A 481 -31.06 -56.59 -12.53
N VAL A 482 -31.88 -57.62 -12.29
CA VAL A 482 -32.27 -57.99 -10.91
C VAL A 482 -31.39 -59.07 -10.28
N ASP A 483 -30.49 -59.70 -11.04
CA ASP A 483 -29.70 -60.86 -10.66
C ASP A 483 -28.23 -60.49 -10.40
N VAL A 484 -27.40 -61.48 -10.07
CA VAL A 484 -25.95 -61.36 -10.03
C VAL A 484 -25.39 -62.38 -10.99
N ASP A 485 -24.93 -61.94 -12.15
CA ASP A 485 -24.58 -62.83 -13.25
C ASP A 485 -23.29 -62.41 -14.01
N GLN A 486 -23.16 -62.82 -15.28
CA GLN A 486 -22.00 -62.49 -16.10
C GLN A 486 -21.87 -60.98 -16.39
N ALA A 487 -22.97 -60.23 -16.42
CA ALA A 487 -22.98 -58.79 -16.62
C ALA A 487 -22.39 -58.06 -15.40
N ASP A 488 -22.77 -58.44 -14.17
CA ASP A 488 -22.15 -57.91 -12.95
C ASP A 488 -20.67 -58.27 -12.85
N LEU A 489 -20.32 -59.51 -13.22
CA LEU A 489 -18.93 -59.93 -13.26
C LEU A 489 -18.12 -59.11 -14.27
N ALA A 490 -18.71 -58.69 -15.39
CA ALA A 490 -18.02 -57.82 -16.34
C ALA A 490 -17.73 -56.45 -15.72
N VAL A 491 -18.69 -55.86 -15.00
CA VAL A 491 -18.48 -54.61 -14.26
C VAL A 491 -17.42 -54.79 -13.18
N PHE A 492 -17.46 -55.88 -12.40
CA PHE A 492 -16.45 -56.20 -11.40
C PHE A 492 -15.04 -56.30 -12.00
N LEU A 493 -14.89 -56.97 -13.14
CA LEU A 493 -13.60 -57.12 -13.82
C LEU A 493 -13.08 -55.80 -14.38
N ASP A 494 -13.96 -54.88 -14.76
CA ASP A 494 -13.57 -53.52 -15.11
C ASP A 494 -13.06 -52.75 -13.87
N CYS A 495 -13.57 -53.06 -12.67
CA CYS A 495 -13.13 -52.47 -11.41
C CYS A 495 -11.85 -53.10 -10.83
N TYR A 496 -11.60 -54.37 -11.13
CA TYR A 496 -10.52 -55.18 -10.56
C TYR A 496 -9.15 -54.52 -10.77
N SER A 497 -8.49 -54.23 -9.65
CA SER A 497 -7.20 -53.56 -9.61
C SER A 497 -6.12 -54.43 -8.98
N GLY A 498 -6.50 -55.38 -8.13
CA GLY A 498 -5.60 -56.28 -7.39
C GLY A 498 -5.19 -55.74 -6.02
N PRO A 499 -4.56 -56.58 -5.18
CA PRO A 499 -4.34 -56.30 -3.76
C PRO A 499 -3.45 -55.06 -3.54
N ALA A 500 -3.90 -54.17 -2.65
CA ALA A 500 -3.35 -52.86 -2.31
C ALA A 500 -3.26 -51.85 -3.47
N ILE A 501 -3.87 -52.14 -4.62
CA ILE A 501 -3.96 -51.23 -5.77
C ILE A 501 -5.36 -50.65 -5.78
N GLY A 502 -5.49 -49.33 -5.59
CA GLY A 502 -6.81 -48.70 -5.56
C GLY A 502 -7.63 -48.99 -6.81
N ALA A 503 -8.94 -49.13 -6.61
CA ALA A 503 -9.88 -49.51 -7.65
C ALA A 503 -9.74 -48.70 -8.95
N ASN A 504 -10.13 -49.34 -10.06
CA ASN A 504 -10.12 -48.69 -11.37
C ASN A 504 -11.02 -47.43 -11.35
N PRO A 505 -10.55 -46.28 -11.86
CA PRO A 505 -11.33 -45.03 -11.85
C PRO A 505 -12.69 -45.07 -12.54
N ILE A 506 -12.92 -46.05 -13.40
CA ILE A 506 -14.25 -46.23 -14.01
C ILE A 506 -15.32 -46.67 -12.99
N CYS A 507 -14.87 -47.11 -11.81
CA CYS A 507 -15.71 -47.65 -10.75
C CYS A 507 -15.71 -46.82 -9.47
N ASP A 508 -15.14 -45.61 -9.51
CA ASP A 508 -15.27 -44.63 -8.42
C ASP A 508 -16.72 -44.09 -8.45
N GLU A 509 -17.45 -44.16 -7.32
CA GLU A 509 -18.81 -43.61 -7.17
C GLU A 509 -18.86 -42.35 -6.30
#